data_AF-A0ABD4T2B1-F1
#
_entry.id   AF-A0ABD4T2B1-F1
#
_cell.length_a   1.000
_cell.length_b   1.000
_cell.length_c   1.000
_cell.angle_alpha   90.00
_cell.angle_beta   90.00
_cell.angle_gamma   90.00
#
_symmetry.space_group_name_H-M   'P 1'
#
loop_
_entity.id
_entity.type
_entity.pdbx_description
1 polymer ?
#
loop_
_entity_poly.entity_id
_entity_poly.type
_entity_poly.pdbx_seq_one_letter_code
_entity_poly.pdbx_strand_id
1 'polypeptide(L)'
;MPIRAEIINKYRIRIAQGSRTKLRKAELETLIDTFVDALATVNTPDKIRDLCQTEIALLEEGYAKITLASGYIPKYRAAIEEAIAQNRLPLTPENSHTYVHQQRVTGIQETRDEHWALTYFKYSPEEYEQLDKRQAQVNRKRLLNLKTVQLDRYLAKIHELLHSQDKFAARHQTIAIVYSSVADENSARLDAEIKI
;
A
#
# COMPACT_ATOMS: atom_id res chain seq x y z
N MET A 1 3.88 -13.66 -22.41
CA MET A 1 4.08 -13.02 -21.09
C MET A 1 5.26 -12.08 -21.21
N PRO A 2 5.14 -10.78 -20.83
CA PRO A 2 6.28 -9.86 -20.88
C PRO A 2 7.39 -10.36 -19.95
N ILE A 3 8.61 -10.39 -20.46
CA ILE A 3 9.78 -10.85 -19.70
C ILE A 3 10.10 -9.80 -18.64
N ARG A 4 10.45 -10.22 -17.42
CA ARG A 4 10.81 -9.34 -16.28
C ARG A 4 11.69 -8.15 -16.68
N ALA A 5 12.70 -8.39 -17.53
CA ALA A 5 13.60 -7.37 -18.05
C ALA A 5 12.88 -6.24 -18.84
N GLU A 6 11.86 -6.57 -19.63
CA GLU A 6 11.07 -5.58 -20.37
C GLU A 6 10.23 -4.70 -19.44
N ILE A 7 9.69 -5.29 -18.36
CA ILE A 7 8.92 -4.55 -17.35
C ILE A 7 9.84 -3.54 -16.64
N ILE A 8 11.03 -3.98 -16.23
CA ILE A 8 12.02 -3.12 -15.56
C ILE A 8 12.47 -1.99 -16.50
N ASN A 9 12.70 -2.29 -17.78
CA ASN A 9 13.08 -1.26 -18.75
C ASN A 9 11.96 -0.22 -18.93
N LYS A 10 10.72 -0.66 -19.13
CA LYS A 10 9.55 0.24 -19.22
C LYS A 10 9.36 1.06 -17.94
N TYR A 11 9.60 0.46 -16.78
CA TYR A 11 9.55 1.13 -15.49
C TYR A 11 10.60 2.25 -15.39
N ARG A 12 11.86 1.96 -15.71
CA ARG A 12 12.95 2.97 -15.72
C ARG A 12 12.70 4.09 -16.73
N ILE A 13 12.20 3.77 -17.92
CA ILE A 13 11.81 4.78 -18.92
C ILE A 13 10.73 5.72 -18.35
N ARG A 14 9.70 5.18 -17.68
CA ARG A 14 8.64 6.00 -17.07
C ARG A 14 9.13 6.83 -15.89
N ILE A 15 10.11 6.34 -15.13
CA ILE A 15 10.79 7.12 -14.09
C ILE A 15 11.50 8.32 -14.72
N ALA A 16 12.30 8.08 -15.76
CA ALA A 16 13.02 9.15 -16.47
C ALA A 16 12.07 10.19 -17.08
N GLN A 17 10.89 9.76 -17.55
CA GLN A 17 9.84 10.63 -18.06
C GLN A 17 9.03 11.36 -16.98
N GLY A 18 9.29 11.11 -15.69
CA GLY A 18 8.54 11.74 -14.59
C GLY A 18 7.07 11.29 -14.51
N SER A 19 6.73 10.14 -15.09
CA SER A 19 5.35 9.63 -15.10
C SER A 19 4.83 9.43 -13.69
N ARG A 20 3.59 9.86 -13.45
CA ARG A 20 2.89 9.63 -12.17
C ARG A 20 2.65 8.14 -11.91
N THR A 21 2.51 7.34 -12.96
CA THR A 21 2.35 5.87 -12.88
C THR A 21 3.59 5.21 -13.45
N LYS A 22 4.43 4.66 -12.58
CA LYS A 22 5.70 4.04 -12.95
C LYS A 22 5.53 2.55 -13.23
N LEU A 23 4.67 1.89 -12.45
CA LEU A 23 4.37 0.48 -12.55
C LEU A 23 2.85 0.26 -12.61
N ARG A 24 2.38 -0.51 -13.58
CA ARG A 24 0.96 -0.90 -13.70
C ARG A 24 0.67 -2.11 -12.82
N LYS A 25 -0.61 -2.36 -12.52
CA LYS A 25 -1.03 -3.50 -11.68
C LYS A 25 -0.57 -4.85 -12.25
N ALA A 26 -0.81 -5.12 -13.53
CA ALA A 26 -0.39 -6.38 -14.16
C ALA A 26 1.16 -6.55 -14.21
N GLU A 27 1.88 -5.44 -14.34
CA GLU A 27 3.36 -5.44 -14.32
C GLU A 27 3.89 -5.75 -12.91
N LEU A 28 3.23 -5.22 -11.88
CA LEU A 28 3.51 -5.52 -10.49
C LEU A 28 3.26 -7.00 -10.18
N GLU A 29 2.12 -7.54 -10.59
CA GLU A 29 1.79 -8.97 -10.39
C GLU A 29 2.83 -9.86 -11.06
N THR A 30 3.25 -9.54 -12.29
CA THR A 30 4.31 -10.29 -12.98
C THR A 30 5.67 -10.19 -12.26
N LEU A 31 6.01 -9.02 -11.68
CA LEU A 31 7.23 -8.85 -10.89
C LEU A 31 7.20 -9.66 -9.60
N ILE A 32 6.05 -9.69 -8.93
CA ILE A 32 5.81 -10.48 -7.73
C ILE A 32 5.92 -11.97 -8.05
N ASP A 33 5.24 -12.45 -9.09
CA ASP A 33 5.28 -13.86 -9.49
C ASP A 33 6.71 -14.30 -9.83
N THR A 34 7.44 -13.51 -10.62
CA THR A 34 8.84 -13.81 -10.95
C THR A 34 9.77 -13.74 -9.73
N PHE A 35 9.44 -12.91 -8.75
CA PHE A 35 10.16 -12.84 -7.48
C PHE A 35 9.90 -14.09 -6.62
N VAL A 36 8.64 -14.54 -6.52
CA VAL A 36 8.27 -15.77 -5.81
C VAL A 36 8.92 -16.99 -6.46
N ASP A 37 8.93 -17.07 -7.79
CA ASP A 37 9.59 -18.16 -8.51
C ASP A 37 11.11 -18.15 -8.27
N ALA A 38 11.74 -16.96 -8.20
CA ALA A 38 13.15 -16.83 -7.84
C ALA A 38 13.40 -17.28 -6.39
N LEU A 39 12.53 -16.93 -5.44
CA LEU A 39 12.62 -17.40 -4.06
C LEU A 39 12.52 -18.93 -3.95
N ALA A 40 11.68 -19.57 -4.77
CA ALA A 40 11.56 -21.03 -4.79
C ALA A 40 12.86 -21.74 -5.21
N THR A 41 13.74 -21.06 -5.94
CA THR A 41 15.05 -21.62 -6.35
C THR A 41 16.16 -21.41 -5.31
N VAL A 42 15.93 -20.57 -4.29
CA VAL A 42 16.96 -20.12 -3.35
C VAL A 42 16.59 -20.52 -1.93
N ASN A 43 17.36 -21.45 -1.36
CA ASN A 43 17.10 -21.96 -0.01
C ASN A 43 18.00 -21.37 1.09
N THR A 44 19.00 -20.56 0.74
CA THR A 44 19.95 -20.02 1.73
C THR A 44 19.54 -18.62 2.20
N PRO A 45 19.56 -18.34 3.52
CA PRO A 45 19.05 -17.09 4.08
C PRO A 45 19.75 -15.84 3.55
N ASP A 46 21.07 -15.89 3.33
CA ASP A 46 21.82 -14.75 2.77
C ASP A 46 21.37 -14.39 1.35
N LYS A 47 21.16 -15.39 0.49
CA LYS A 47 20.69 -15.14 -0.88
C LYS A 47 19.22 -14.68 -0.90
N ILE A 48 18.39 -15.18 0.02
CA ILE A 48 17.01 -14.70 0.19
C ILE A 48 17.03 -13.22 0.61
N ARG A 49 17.91 -12.84 1.54
CA ARG A 49 18.11 -11.45 1.96
C ARG A 49 18.55 -10.59 0.78
N ASP A 50 19.55 -11.01 0.02
CA ASP A 50 20.06 -10.25 -1.12
C ASP A 50 19.00 -10.06 -2.22
N LEU A 51 18.19 -11.08 -2.48
CA LEU A 51 17.03 -10.98 -3.39
C LEU A 51 16.00 -9.96 -2.89
N CYS A 52 15.65 -10.01 -1.61
CA CYS A 52 14.70 -9.07 -1.01
C CYS A 52 15.22 -7.62 -1.10
N GLN A 53 16.50 -7.41 -0.77
CA GLN A 53 17.12 -6.09 -0.84
C GLN A 53 17.22 -5.56 -2.27
N THR A 54 17.54 -6.42 -3.23
CA THR A 54 17.60 -6.04 -4.65
C THR A 54 16.22 -5.62 -5.16
N GLU A 55 15.17 -6.34 -4.78
CA GLU A 55 13.80 -6.01 -5.18
C GLU A 55 13.32 -4.69 -4.54
N ILE A 56 13.60 -4.49 -3.25
CA ILE A 56 13.29 -3.24 -2.56
C ILE A 56 14.03 -2.07 -3.21
N ALA A 57 15.32 -2.21 -3.51
CA ALA A 57 16.11 -1.17 -4.16
C ALA A 57 15.54 -0.80 -5.55
N LEU A 58 15.09 -1.78 -6.33
CA LEU A 58 14.43 -1.55 -7.62
C LEU A 58 13.15 -0.74 -7.47
N LEU A 59 12.34 -1.04 -6.45
CA LEU A 59 11.11 -0.30 -6.16
C LEU A 59 11.42 1.12 -5.66
N GLU A 60 12.51 1.32 -4.93
CA GLU A 60 12.98 2.62 -4.44
C GLU A 60 13.48 3.56 -5.55
N GLU A 61 13.91 3.04 -6.71
CA GLU A 61 14.26 3.87 -7.88
C GLU A 61 13.10 4.76 -8.33
N GLY A 62 11.86 4.28 -8.14
CA GLY A 62 10.66 4.93 -8.66
C GLY A 62 9.70 5.41 -7.59
N TYR A 63 9.66 4.82 -6.40
CA TYR A 63 8.66 5.17 -5.40
C TYR A 63 9.31 5.68 -4.11
N ALA A 64 8.63 6.62 -3.45
CA ALA A 64 9.04 7.04 -2.12
C ALA A 64 8.87 5.88 -1.13
N LYS A 65 9.82 5.72 -0.20
CA LYS A 65 9.81 4.69 0.85
C LYS A 65 8.45 4.58 1.57
N ILE A 66 7.78 5.72 1.81
CA ILE A 66 6.46 5.73 2.47
C ILE A 66 5.37 5.00 1.67
N THR A 67 5.38 5.15 0.34
CA THR A 67 4.43 4.49 -0.57
C THR A 67 4.76 3.00 -0.68
N LEU A 68 6.04 2.66 -0.62
CA LEU A 68 6.48 1.27 -0.61
C LEU A 68 6.07 0.57 0.69
N ALA A 69 6.36 1.18 1.83
CA ALA A 69 6.06 0.66 3.16
C ALA A 69 4.57 0.38 3.38
N SER A 70 3.70 1.29 2.92
CA SER A 70 2.24 1.19 3.12
C SER A 70 1.51 0.43 2.02
N GLY A 71 2.04 0.41 0.80
CA GLY A 71 1.30 -0.05 -0.38
C GLY A 71 1.89 -1.26 -1.10
N TYR A 72 3.20 -1.26 -1.37
CA TYR A 72 3.83 -2.29 -2.19
C TYR A 72 4.37 -3.45 -1.35
N ILE A 73 5.08 -3.16 -0.27
CA ILE A 73 5.64 -4.18 0.63
C ILE A 73 4.54 -5.12 1.16
N PRO A 74 3.38 -4.62 1.64
CA PRO A 74 2.30 -5.51 2.08
C PRO A 74 1.77 -6.44 0.98
N LYS A 75 1.75 -5.99 -0.29
CA LYS A 75 1.30 -6.81 -1.42
C LYS A 75 2.27 -7.94 -1.74
N TYR A 76 3.58 -7.65 -1.74
CA TYR A 76 4.60 -8.67 -1.92
C TYR A 76 4.54 -9.69 -0.79
N ARG A 77 4.39 -9.24 0.46
CA ARG A 77 4.24 -10.14 1.61
C ARG A 77 3.02 -11.05 1.49
N ALA A 78 1.86 -10.48 1.15
CA ALA A 78 0.64 -11.26 0.94
C ALA A 78 0.80 -12.31 -0.16
N ALA A 79 1.50 -11.98 -1.26
CA ALA A 79 1.77 -12.92 -2.34
C ALA A 79 2.75 -14.03 -1.93
N ILE A 80 3.74 -13.74 -1.09
CA ILE A 80 4.64 -14.76 -0.52
C ILE A 80 3.85 -15.69 0.41
N GLU A 81 3.00 -15.14 1.29
CA GLU A 81 2.11 -15.92 2.16
C GLU A 81 1.17 -16.83 1.35
N GLU A 82 0.60 -16.29 0.26
CA GLU A 82 -0.25 -17.06 -0.66
C GLU A 82 0.54 -18.17 -1.37
N ALA A 83 1.77 -17.89 -1.82
CA ALA A 83 2.63 -18.89 -2.45
C ALA A 83 3.04 -20.01 -1.49
N ILE A 84 3.26 -19.69 -0.22
CA ILE A 84 3.48 -20.66 0.86
C ILE A 84 2.22 -21.51 1.07
N ALA A 85 1.05 -20.88 1.18
CA ALA A 85 -0.22 -21.58 1.36
C ALA A 85 -0.57 -22.51 0.17
N GLN A 86 -0.19 -22.11 -1.04
CA GLN A 86 -0.34 -22.91 -2.26
C GLN A 86 0.74 -23.98 -2.43
N ASN A 87 1.68 -24.13 -1.49
CA ASN A 87 2.86 -25.01 -1.60
C ASN A 87 3.74 -24.74 -2.84
N ARG A 88 3.63 -23.56 -3.46
CA ARG A 88 4.56 -23.12 -4.52
C ARG A 88 5.92 -22.78 -3.95
N LEU A 89 5.94 -22.36 -2.68
CA LEU A 89 7.15 -22.07 -1.93
C LEU A 89 7.20 -23.01 -0.71
N PRO A 90 7.85 -24.18 -0.82
CA PRO A 90 7.88 -25.15 0.26
C PRO A 90 8.70 -24.62 1.44
N LEU A 91 8.14 -24.68 2.65
CA LEU A 91 8.85 -24.41 3.89
C LEU A 91 9.83 -25.56 4.16
N THR A 92 11.12 -25.26 4.12
CA THR A 92 12.21 -26.16 4.48
C THR A 92 12.98 -25.57 5.68
N PRO A 93 13.68 -26.39 6.47
CA PRO A 93 14.45 -25.89 7.62
C PRO A 93 15.53 -24.84 7.26
N GLU A 94 15.96 -24.79 6.00
CA GLU A 94 16.97 -23.85 5.52
C GLU A 94 16.37 -22.49 5.13
N ASN A 95 15.14 -22.51 4.59
CA ASN A 95 14.45 -21.32 4.08
C ASN A 95 13.41 -20.74 5.05
N SER A 96 13.18 -21.41 6.19
CA SER A 96 12.28 -20.99 7.25
C SER A 96 13.00 -20.81 8.58
N HIS A 97 12.40 -20.01 9.45
CA HIS A 97 12.81 -19.89 10.84
C HIS A 97 11.57 -19.89 11.73
N THR A 98 11.76 -20.36 12.94
CA THR A 98 10.72 -20.40 13.95
C THR A 98 10.79 -19.13 14.79
N TYR A 99 9.70 -18.38 14.87
CA TYR A 99 9.60 -17.21 15.74
C TYR A 99 8.42 -17.33 16.70
N VAL A 100 8.58 -16.71 17.88
CA VAL A 100 7.52 -16.60 18.87
C VAL A 100 6.67 -15.39 18.50
N HIS A 101 5.47 -15.64 17.98
CA HIS A 101 4.48 -14.61 17.75
C HIS A 101 3.66 -14.38 19.02
N GLN A 102 3.62 -13.14 19.50
CA GLN A 102 2.66 -12.73 20.53
C GLN A 102 1.43 -12.12 19.87
N GLN A 103 0.29 -12.79 20.01
CA GLN A 103 -0.99 -12.21 19.59
C GLN A 103 -1.32 -11.01 20.48
N ARG A 104 -1.47 -9.82 19.86
CA ARG A 104 -1.75 -8.57 20.57
C ARG A 104 -3.06 -8.56 21.38
N VAL A 105 -4.05 -9.36 20.96
CA VAL A 105 -5.40 -9.35 21.56
C VAL A 105 -5.49 -10.31 22.75
N THR A 106 -4.86 -11.47 22.66
CA THR A 106 -4.99 -12.56 23.64
C THR A 106 -3.75 -12.71 24.52
N GLY A 107 -2.61 -12.12 24.14
CA GLY A 107 -1.32 -12.26 24.83
C GLY A 107 -0.70 -13.66 24.69
N ILE A 108 -1.33 -14.55 23.93
CA ILE A 108 -0.86 -15.92 23.74
C ILE A 108 0.38 -15.92 22.85
N GLN A 109 1.43 -16.60 23.31
CA GLN A 109 2.63 -16.87 22.54
C GLN A 109 2.40 -18.12 21.70
N GLU A 110 2.40 -17.95 20.38
CA GLU A 110 2.37 -19.05 19.42
C GLU A 110 3.70 -19.14 18.70
N THR A 111 4.26 -20.33 18.68
CA THR A 111 5.42 -20.66 17.85
C THR A 111 4.96 -20.81 16.41
N ARG A 112 5.51 -19.99 15.50
CA ARG A 112 5.18 -20.04 14.06
C ARG A 112 6.44 -20.19 13.24
N ASP A 113 6.36 -21.02 12.21
CA ASP A 113 7.41 -21.12 11.19
C ASP A 113 7.12 -20.12 10.08
N GLU A 114 8.07 -19.22 9.83
CA GLU A 114 7.99 -18.17 8.82
C GLU A 114 9.13 -18.32 7.82
N HIS A 115 8.82 -18.11 6.53
CA HIS A 115 9.85 -18.07 5.50
C HIS A 115 10.75 -16.83 5.66
N TRP A 116 12.07 -16.98 5.45
CA TRP A 116 13.04 -15.88 5.59
C TRP A 116 12.70 -14.64 4.76
N ALA A 117 12.06 -14.82 3.60
CA ALA A 117 11.63 -13.70 2.76
C ALA A 117 10.64 -12.77 3.48
N LEU A 118 9.72 -13.30 4.31
CA LEU A 118 8.80 -12.45 5.07
C LEU A 118 9.53 -11.71 6.20
N THR A 119 10.66 -12.21 6.67
CA THR A 119 11.48 -11.49 7.66
C THR A 119 12.32 -10.40 7.03
N TYR A 120 12.91 -10.63 5.85
CA TYR A 120 13.78 -9.66 5.18
C TYR A 120 13.04 -8.67 4.27
N PHE A 121 11.85 -9.02 3.76
CA PHE A 121 11.04 -8.14 2.90
C PHE A 121 10.18 -7.18 3.74
N LYS A 122 10.86 -6.37 4.57
CA LYS A 122 10.30 -5.28 5.36
C LYS A 122 11.38 -4.24 5.64
N TYR A 123 10.97 -2.99 5.85
CA TYR A 123 11.88 -1.96 6.33
C TYR A 123 12.29 -2.21 7.79
N SER A 124 13.42 -1.64 8.20
CA SER A 124 13.85 -1.74 9.59
C SER A 124 12.83 -1.05 10.52
N PRO A 125 12.74 -1.45 11.81
CA PRO A 125 11.89 -0.76 12.77
C PRO A 125 12.18 0.74 12.85
N GLU A 126 13.46 1.13 12.72
CA GLU A 126 13.90 2.53 12.71
C GLU A 126 13.37 3.27 11.48
N GLU A 127 13.38 2.65 10.30
CA GLU A 127 12.84 3.23 9.08
C GLU A 127 11.32 3.41 9.18
N TYR A 128 10.59 2.44 9.73
CA TYR A 128 9.16 2.58 9.98
C TYR A 128 8.87 3.73 10.96
N GLU A 129 9.63 3.85 12.05
CA GLU A 129 9.44 4.92 13.03
C GLU A 129 9.69 6.31 12.42
N GLN A 130 10.71 6.44 11.55
CA GLN A 130 10.98 7.69 10.83
C GLN A 130 9.84 8.04 9.84
N LEU A 131 9.29 7.05 9.16
CA LEU A 131 8.15 7.23 8.26
C LEU A 131 6.89 7.67 9.03
N ASP A 132 6.62 7.06 10.18
CA ASP A 132 5.48 7.40 11.03
C ASP A 132 5.60 8.80 11.63
N LYS A 133 6.79 9.17 12.14
CA LYS A 133 7.07 10.53 12.61
C LYS A 133 6.81 11.57 11.54
N ARG A 134 7.24 11.31 10.30
CA ARG A 134 7.00 12.18 9.16
C ARG A 134 5.51 12.29 8.83
N GLN A 135 4.78 11.18 8.86
CA GLN A 135 3.34 11.16 8.60
C GLN A 135 2.56 11.94 9.67
N ALA A 136 2.91 11.76 10.95
CA ALA A 136 2.34 12.51 12.07
C ALA A 136 2.59 14.02 11.94
N GLN A 137 3.80 14.42 11.53
CA GLN A 137 4.13 15.83 11.30
C GLN A 137 3.33 16.44 10.14
N VAL A 138 3.18 15.70 9.02
CA VAL A 138 2.37 16.14 7.87
C VAL A 138 0.89 16.27 8.26
N ASN A 139 0.35 15.29 8.98
CA ASN A 139 -1.03 15.33 9.44
C ASN A 139 -1.26 16.48 10.43
N ARG A 140 -0.33 16.70 11.38
CA ARG A 140 -0.37 17.85 12.29
C ARG A 140 -0.36 19.17 11.52
N LYS A 141 0.49 19.31 10.49
CA LYS A 141 0.50 20.51 9.64
C LYS A 141 -0.81 20.72 8.88
N ARG A 142 -1.47 19.64 8.43
CA ARG A 142 -2.80 19.73 7.79
C ARG A 142 -3.89 20.16 8.78
N LEU A 143 -3.89 19.58 9.99
CA LEU A 143 -4.86 19.91 11.04
C LEU A 143 -4.69 21.34 11.56
N LEU A 144 -3.47 21.87 11.58
CA LEU A 144 -3.21 23.26 11.94
C LEU A 144 -3.51 24.24 10.79
N ASN A 145 -3.48 23.77 9.54
CA ASN A 145 -3.79 24.56 8.34
C ASN A 145 -5.09 24.06 7.71
N LEU A 146 -6.16 24.02 8.51
CA LEU A 146 -7.50 23.73 8.00
C LEU A 146 -7.84 24.75 6.92
N LYS A 147 -8.07 24.27 5.70
CA LYS A 147 -8.62 25.12 4.65
C LYS A 147 -10.08 25.38 4.98
N THR A 148 -10.42 26.63 5.23
CA THR A 148 -11.81 27.08 5.29
C THR A 148 -12.47 26.82 3.94
N VAL A 149 -13.42 25.89 3.92
CA VAL A 149 -14.25 25.63 2.75
C VAL A 149 -15.39 26.64 2.77
N GLN A 150 -15.52 27.44 1.71
CA GLN A 150 -16.68 28.33 1.55
C GLN A 150 -17.91 27.48 1.21
N LEU A 151 -18.71 27.18 2.24
CA LEU A 151 -19.83 26.25 2.19
C LEU A 151 -20.85 26.65 1.12
N ASP A 152 -21.18 27.95 1.02
CA ASP A 152 -22.17 28.45 0.05
C ASP A 152 -21.74 28.21 -1.40
N ARG A 153 -20.46 28.48 -1.70
CA ARG A 153 -19.89 28.25 -3.03
C ARG A 153 -19.83 26.75 -3.35
N TYR A 154 -19.62 25.92 -2.33
CA TYR A 154 -19.57 24.48 -2.46
C TYR A 154 -20.97 23.89 -2.72
N LEU A 155 -21.99 24.33 -1.97
CA LEU A 155 -23.39 23.94 -2.14
C LEU A 155 -23.95 24.40 -3.49
N ALA A 156 -23.64 25.62 -3.91
CA ALA A 156 -24.02 26.13 -5.23
C ALA A 156 -23.46 25.24 -6.36
N LYS A 157 -22.21 24.78 -6.23
CA LYS A 157 -21.59 23.89 -7.22
C LYS A 157 -22.22 22.49 -7.22
N ILE A 158 -22.60 21.97 -6.06
CA ILE A 158 -23.33 20.69 -5.95
C ILE A 158 -24.70 20.80 -6.62
N HIS A 159 -25.43 21.89 -6.38
CA HIS A 159 -26.71 22.15 -7.05
C HIS A 159 -26.55 22.22 -8.57
N GLU A 160 -25.53 22.93 -9.06
CA GLU A 160 -25.22 23.01 -10.49
C GLU A 160 -24.93 21.62 -11.09
N LEU A 161 -24.16 20.78 -10.39
CA LEU A 161 -23.83 19.43 -10.83
C LEU A 161 -25.05 18.50 -10.85
N LEU A 162 -25.94 18.60 -9.86
CA LEU A 162 -27.20 17.84 -9.77
C LEU A 162 -28.15 18.12 -10.94
N HIS A 163 -28.17 19.37 -11.43
CA HIS A 163 -29.05 19.81 -12.50
C HIS A 163 -28.38 19.79 -13.88
N SER A 164 -27.10 19.38 -13.97
CA SER A 164 -26.41 19.27 -15.25
C SER A 164 -27.00 18.14 -16.11
N GLN A 165 -27.40 18.46 -17.34
CA GLN A 165 -27.93 17.49 -18.32
C GLN A 165 -26.87 17.06 -19.35
N ASP A 166 -25.60 17.28 -19.05
CA ASP A 166 -24.50 16.96 -19.95
C ASP A 166 -24.26 15.45 -20.07
N LYS A 167 -23.40 15.03 -21.02
CA LYS A 167 -23.03 13.62 -21.26
C LYS A 167 -22.48 12.88 -20.03
N PHE A 168 -22.12 13.61 -18.96
CA PHE A 168 -21.65 13.08 -17.68
C PHE A 168 -22.67 13.23 -16.53
N ALA A 169 -23.91 13.64 -16.81
CA ALA A 169 -24.98 13.89 -15.84
C ALA A 169 -25.16 12.75 -14.83
N ALA A 170 -25.15 11.50 -15.30
CA ALA A 170 -25.25 10.33 -14.42
C ALA A 170 -24.10 10.24 -13.40
N ARG A 171 -22.86 10.55 -13.82
CA ARG A 171 -21.69 10.62 -12.92
C ARG A 171 -21.77 11.81 -11.97
N HIS A 172 -22.23 12.96 -12.44
CA HIS A 172 -22.40 14.15 -11.60
C HIS A 172 -23.48 13.96 -10.54
N GLN A 173 -24.58 13.27 -10.86
CA GLN A 173 -25.63 12.89 -9.91
C GLN A 173 -25.11 11.89 -8.87
N THR A 174 -24.37 10.85 -9.28
CA THR A 174 -23.77 9.91 -8.32
C THR A 174 -22.81 10.60 -7.36
N ILE A 175 -21.95 11.50 -7.88
CA ILE A 175 -21.04 12.29 -7.06
C ILE A 175 -21.86 13.13 -6.05
N ALA A 176 -22.85 13.89 -6.51
CA ALA A 176 -23.64 14.74 -5.63
C ALA A 176 -24.39 13.97 -4.52
N ILE A 177 -24.97 12.80 -4.83
CA ILE A 177 -25.68 11.95 -3.87
C ILE A 177 -24.73 11.39 -2.81
N VAL A 178 -23.56 10.89 -3.22
CA VAL A 178 -22.54 10.38 -2.28
C VAL A 178 -22.05 11.51 -1.37
N TYR A 179 -21.88 12.72 -1.91
CA TYR A 179 -21.42 13.86 -1.13
C TYR A 179 -22.50 14.44 -0.19
N SER A 180 -23.79 14.42 -0.54
CA SER A 180 -24.86 14.83 0.38
C SER A 180 -25.01 13.85 1.55
N SER A 181 -24.86 12.55 1.31
CA SER A 181 -24.89 11.52 2.36
C SER A 181 -23.76 11.68 3.40
N VAL A 182 -22.57 12.09 2.95
CA VAL A 182 -21.40 12.28 3.84
C VAL A 182 -21.48 13.60 4.63
N ALA A 183 -22.19 14.61 4.12
CA ALA A 183 -22.47 15.84 4.86
C ALA A 183 -23.44 15.60 6.02
N ASP A 184 -24.49 14.80 5.81
CA ASP A 184 -25.48 14.46 6.84
C ASP A 184 -24.88 13.61 7.98
N GLU A 185 -24.01 12.64 7.66
CA GLU A 185 -23.30 11.83 8.67
C GLU A 185 -22.32 12.63 9.53
N ASN A 186 -21.65 13.65 8.96
CA ASN A 186 -20.73 14.49 9.71
C ASN A 186 -21.46 15.52 10.59
N SER A 187 -22.62 16.02 10.16
CA SER A 187 -23.49 16.87 11.01
C SER A 187 -23.98 16.10 12.24
N ALA A 188 -24.41 14.85 12.06
CA ALA A 188 -24.89 14.00 13.16
C ALA A 188 -23.79 13.64 14.17
N ARG A 189 -22.52 13.54 13.74
CA ARG A 189 -21.38 13.31 14.64
C ARG A 189 -20.96 14.56 15.43
N LEU A 190 -21.03 15.73 14.81
CA LEU A 190 -20.76 17.01 15.48
C LEU A 190 -21.81 17.34 16.55
N ASP A 191 -23.08 17.02 16.32
CA ASP A 191 -24.15 17.21 17.31
C ASP A 191 -24.07 16.23 18.49
N ALA A 192 -23.44 15.06 18.29
CA ALA A 192 -23.20 14.08 19.34
C ALA A 192 -22.01 14.46 20.25
N GLU A 193 -21.00 15.18 19.74
CA GLU A 193 -19.82 15.62 20.51
C GLU A 193 -20.06 16.92 21.30
N ILE A 194 -21.09 17.72 20.97
CA ILE A 194 -21.43 18.97 21.70
C ILE A 194 -22.31 18.71 22.95
N LYS A 195 -22.76 17.46 23.17
CA LYS A 195 -23.67 17.08 24.27
C LYS A 195 -23.00 16.46 25.51
N ILE A 196 -21.70 16.70 25.72
CA ILE A 196 -20.97 16.34 26.96
C ILE A 196 -20.73 17.58 27.81
#